data_AF-A0AAE3ZM87-F1
#
_entry.id   AF-A0AAE3ZM87-F1
#
_cell.length_a   1.000
_cell.length_b   1.000
_cell.length_c   1.000
_cell.angle_alpha   90.00
_cell.angle_beta   90.00
_cell.angle_gamma   90.00
#
_symmetry.space_group_name_H-M   'P 1'
#
loop_
_entity.id
_entity.type
_entity.pdbx_description
1 polymer ?
#
loop_
_entity_poly.entity_id
_entity_poly.type
_entity_poly.pdbx_seq_one_letter_code
_entity_poly.pdbx_strand_id
1 'polypeptide(L)' 'MAVQPVQVEALFASHLQRSQQPTAELIRDAVRTTVARHGENGVAALVAQEFGDHPETSAGRMRWARQACSAAYATAA' A
#
# COMPACT_ATOMS: atom_id res chain seq x y z
N MET A 1 -4.20 -3.00 16.37
CA MET A 1 -4.58 -4.04 15.38
C MET A 1 -3.40 -4.23 14.43
N ALA A 2 -3.04 -5.46 14.08
CA ALA A 2 -1.92 -5.71 13.17
C ALA A 2 -2.28 -5.29 11.74
N VAL A 3 -1.29 -4.80 10.97
CA VAL A 3 -1.48 -4.49 9.54
C VAL A 3 -1.58 -5.77 8.73
N GLN A 4 -2.58 -5.86 7.85
CA GLN A 4 -2.80 -7.01 6.98
C GLN A 4 -1.97 -6.88 5.69
N PRO A 5 -1.48 -7.98 5.09
CA PRO A 5 -0.71 -7.94 3.84
C PRO A 5 -1.43 -7.17 2.73
N VAL A 6 -2.73 -7.42 2.53
CA VAL A 6 -3.55 -6.74 1.52
C VAL A 6 -3.57 -5.22 1.70
N GLN A 7 -3.46 -4.69 2.93
CA GLN A 7 -3.42 -3.25 3.17
C GLN A 7 -2.11 -2.64 2.67
N VAL A 8 -1.00 -3.35 2.90
CA VAL A 8 0.33 -2.94 2.43
C VAL A 8 0.39 -2.98 0.91
N GLU A 9 -0.05 -4.09 0.32
CA GLU A 9 -0.05 -4.31 -1.14
C GLU A 9 -0.96 -3.32 -1.86
N ALA A 10 -2.12 -3.03 -1.28
CA ALA A 10 -3.03 -2.02 -1.82
C ALA A 10 -2.44 -0.60 -1.75
N LEU A 11 -1.71 -0.25 -0.69
CA LEU A 11 -1.01 1.03 -0.63
C LEU A 11 0.14 1.06 -1.64
N PHE A 12 0.89 -0.04 -1.75
CA PHE A 12 1.96 -0.21 -2.73
C PHE A 12 1.45 0.10 -4.15
N ALA A 13 0.36 -0.55 -4.56
CA ALA A 13 -0.27 -0.41 -5.88
C ALA A 13 -1.12 0.87 -6.06
N SER A 14 -1.28 1.70 -5.01
CA SER A 14 -2.04 2.95 -5.10
C SER A 14 -1.24 4.07 -5.78
N HIS A 15 -1.93 5.12 -6.20
CA HIS A 15 -1.26 6.33 -6.73
C HIS A 15 -0.58 7.19 -5.64
N LEU A 16 -0.84 6.92 -4.36
CA LEU A 16 -0.32 7.74 -3.27
C LEU A 16 1.20 7.61 -3.16
N GLN A 17 1.92 8.72 -2.99
CA GLN A 17 3.39 8.74 -2.94
C GLN A 17 3.91 9.22 -1.59
N ARG A 18 5.09 8.72 -1.20
CA ARG A 18 5.80 9.16 0.01
C ARG A 18 6.04 10.67 0.04
N SER A 19 6.40 11.26 -1.10
CA SER A 19 6.72 12.69 -1.26
C SER A 19 5.54 13.61 -0.90
N GLN A 20 4.31 13.12 -1.03
CA GLN A 20 3.10 13.86 -0.69
C GLN A 20 2.88 13.97 0.84
N GLN A 21 3.72 13.33 1.65
CA GLN A 21 3.62 13.30 3.12
C GLN A 21 2.18 12.98 3.59
N PRO A 22 1.61 11.85 3.15
CA PRO A 22 0.19 11.59 3.36
C PRO A 22 -0.16 11.37 4.83
N THR A 23 -1.34 11.86 5.22
CA THR A 23 -1.92 11.59 6.55
C THR A 23 -2.37 10.14 6.67
N ALA A 24 -2.58 9.68 7.91
CA ALA A 24 -3.11 8.34 8.17
C ALA A 24 -4.47 8.09 7.50
N GLU A 25 -5.31 9.13 7.40
CA GLU A 25 -6.63 9.06 6.74
C GLU A 25 -6.50 8.88 5.23
N LEU A 26 -5.61 9.64 4.58
CA LEU A 26 -5.32 9.48 3.16
C LEU A 26 -4.76 8.10 2.85
N ILE A 27 -3.92 7.55 3.72
CA ILE A 27 -3.40 6.18 3.58
C ILE A 27 -4.54 5.17 3.65
N ARG A 28 -5.41 5.26 4.67
CA ARG A 28 -6.54 4.33 4.83
C ARG A 28 -7.52 4.42 3.67
N ASP A 29 -7.78 5.63 3.17
CA ASP A 29 -8.66 5.86 2.02
C ASP A 29 -8.07 5.30 0.72
N ALA A 30 -6.78 5.53 0.48
CA ALA A 30 -6.08 4.96 -0.68
C ALA A 30 -6.13 3.43 -0.65
N VAL A 31 -5.86 2.81 0.50
CA VAL A 31 -5.97 1.34 0.67
C VAL A 31 -7.37 0.85 0.35
N ARG A 32 -8.41 1.44 0.96
CA ARG A 32 -9.81 1.07 0.71
C ARG A 32 -10.16 1.20 -0.76
N THR A 33 -9.79 2.31 -1.38
CA THR A 33 -10.09 2.60 -2.79
C THR A 33 -9.40 1.61 -3.73
N THR A 34 -8.12 1.31 -3.50
CA THR A 34 -7.39 0.32 -4.31
C THR A 34 -8.00 -1.07 -4.17
N VAL A 35 -8.31 -1.53 -2.94
CA VAL A 35 -8.96 -2.83 -2.73
C VAL A 35 -10.33 -2.88 -3.36
N ALA A 36 -11.15 -1.84 -3.22
CA ALA A 36 -12.48 -1.78 -3.83
C ALA A 36 -12.42 -1.83 -5.36
N ARG A 37 -11.38 -1.25 -5.97
CA ARG A 37 -11.22 -1.20 -7.43
C ARG A 37 -10.72 -2.52 -8.03
N HIS A 38 -9.81 -3.20 -7.35
CA HIS A 38 -9.09 -4.35 -7.92
C HIS A 38 -9.42 -5.69 -7.26
N GLY A 39 -10.03 -5.67 -6.07
CA GLY A 39 -10.12 -6.84 -5.21
C GLY A 39 -8.75 -7.30 -4.71
N GLU A 40 -8.73 -8.22 -3.75
CA GLU A 40 -7.49 -8.71 -3.14
C GLU A 40 -6.57 -9.41 -4.16
N ASN A 41 -7.15 -10.26 -5.01
CA ASN A 41 -6.40 -10.97 -6.06
C ASN A 41 -5.85 -10.00 -7.12
N GLY A 42 -6.60 -8.97 -7.49
CA GLY A 42 -6.13 -7.97 -8.46
C GLY A 42 -4.99 -7.12 -7.88
N VAL A 43 -5.07 -6.78 -6.60
CA VAL A 43 -3.95 -6.12 -5.88
C VAL A 43 -2.70 -6.98 -5.90
N ALA A 44 -2.81 -8.27 -5.56
CA ALA A 44 -1.67 -9.19 -5.58
C ALA A 44 -1.06 -9.32 -7.00
N ALA A 45 -1.90 -9.36 -8.04
CA ALA A 45 -1.45 -9.42 -9.42
C ALA A 45 -0.67 -8.15 -9.84
N LEU A 46 -1.13 -6.96 -9.45
CA LEU A 46 -0.44 -5.69 -9.70
C LEU A 46 0.93 -5.66 -9.00
N VAL A 47 0.99 -6.12 -7.75
CA VAL A 47 2.26 -6.21 -7.02
C VAL A 47 3.23 -7.15 -7.73
N ALA A 48 2.77 -8.35 -8.13
CA ALA A 48 3.60 -9.30 -8.86
C ALA A 48 4.13 -8.73 -10.18
N GLN A 49 3.30 -7.98 -10.91
CA GLN A 49 3.70 -7.30 -12.14
C GLN A 49 4.78 -6.25 -11.88
N GLU A 50 4.57 -5.32 -10.95
CA GLU A 50 5.56 -4.27 -10.66
C GLU A 50 6.90 -4.83 -10.15
N PHE A 51 6.87 -5.91 -9.37
CA PHE A 51 8.11 -6.58 -8.93
C PHE A 51 8.80 -7.35 -10.06
N GLY A 52 8.05 -7.85 -11.05
CA GLY A 52 8.61 -8.48 -12.25
C GLY A 52 9.26 -7.47 -13.19
N ASP A 53 8.62 -6.32 -13.39
CA ASP A 53 9.08 -5.29 -14.34
C ASP A 53 10.20 -4.43 -13.75
N HIS A 54 10.11 -4.07 -12.45
CA HIS A 54 11.01 -3.11 -11.80
C HIS A 54 11.37 -3.49 -10.34
N PRO A 55 12.10 -4.60 -10.12
CA PRO A 55 12.31 -5.17 -8.78
C PRO A 55 13.00 -4.21 -7.79
N GLU A 56 14.00 -3.42 -8.22
CA GLU A 56 14.76 -2.51 -7.36
C GLU A 56 13.91 -1.34 -6.87
N THR A 57 13.13 -0.75 -7.77
CA THR A 57 12.22 0.37 -7.48
C THR A 57 11.08 -0.09 -6.57
N SER A 58 10.52 -1.27 -6.87
CA SER A 58 9.43 -1.90 -6.13
C SER A 58 9.84 -2.23 -4.68
N ALA A 59 11.08 -2.66 -4.44
CA ALA A 59 11.55 -2.93 -3.09
C ALA A 59 11.53 -1.67 -2.20
N GLY A 60 11.92 -0.51 -2.73
CA GLY A 60 11.87 0.77 -2.02
C GLY A 60 10.44 1.20 -1.70
N ARG A 61 9.55 1.06 -2.67
CA ARG A 61 8.12 1.36 -2.55
C ARG A 61 7.43 0.46 -1.52
N MET A 62 7.69 -0.85 -1.54
CA MET A 62 7.12 -1.83 -0.60
C MET A 62 7.58 -1.56 0.83
N ARG A 63 8.86 -1.23 1.04
CA ARG A 63 9.35 -0.83 2.38
C ARG A 63 8.61 0.38 2.92
N TRP A 64 8.40 1.41 2.08
CA TRP A 64 7.63 2.57 2.48
C TRP A 64 6.17 2.21 2.81
N ALA A 65 5.50 1.44 1.94
CA ALA A 65 4.10 1.06 2.14
C ALA A 65 3.90 0.31 3.48
N ARG A 66 4.80 -0.61 3.83
CA ARG A 66 4.76 -1.33 5.11
C ARG A 66 4.83 -0.39 6.31
N GLN A 67 5.79 0.54 6.30
CA GLN A 67 5.98 1.51 7.38
C GLN A 67 4.78 2.47 7.49
N ALA A 68 4.31 2.99 6.36
CA ALA A 68 3.19 3.92 6.29
C ALA A 68 1.88 3.27 6.78
N CYS A 69 1.57 2.05 6.34
CA CYS A 69 0.40 1.33 6.85
C CYS A 69 0.53 1.02 8.35
N SER A 70 1.69 0.55 8.81
CA SER A 70 1.90 0.29 10.23
C SER A 70 1.64 1.54 11.07
N ALA A 71 2.11 2.71 10.65
CA ALA A 71 1.85 3.97 11.32
C ALA A 71 0.36 4.33 11.29
N ALA A 72 -0.25 4.30 10.11
CA ALA A 72 -1.64 4.73 9.89
C ALA A 72 -2.69 3.86 10.61
N TYR A 73 -2.42 2.57 10.81
CA TYR A 73 -3.31 1.65 11.51
C TYR A 73 -2.97 1.48 13.00
N ALA A 74 -1.82 1.99 13.46
CA ALA A 74 -1.49 2.06 14.88
C ALA A 74 -2.20 3.22 15.60
N THR A 75 -2.47 4.33 14.90
CA THR A 75 -3.10 5.54 15.48
C THR A 75 -4.64 5.48 15.57
N ALA A 76 -5.25 4.37 15.18
CA ALA A 76 -6.70 4.15 15.30
C ALA A 76 -7.10 3.51 16.64
N ALA A 77 -6.33 3.79 17.70
CA ALA A 77 -6.58 3.35 19.07
C ALA A 77 -6.98 4.54 19.94
#